data_AF-A0A0P1GQX4-F1
#
_entry.id   AF-A0A0P1GQX4-F1
#
_cell.length_a   1.000
_cell.length_b   1.000
_cell.length_c   1.000
_cell.angle_alpha   90.00
_cell.angle_beta   90.00
_cell.angle_gamma   90.00
#
_symmetry.space_group_name_H-M   'P 1'
#
loop_
_entity.id
_entity.type
_entity.pdbx_description
1 polymer ?
#
loop_
_entity_poly.entity_id
_entity_poly.type
_entity_poly.pdbx_seq_one_letter_code
_entity_poly.pdbx_strand_id
1 'polypeptide(L)'
;MFGFGRKKKVRIEQPLLIAMRDQDPNGPMVVHIDPSQLASAQETGLVLADFAKHFSNALAEYDLAESPEKAMEQIRLLFDAELDNPTQDAEGGLVQ
;
A
#
# COMPACT_ATOMS: atom_id res chain seq x y z
N MET A 1 -30.96 -16.89 15.10
CA MET A 1 -30.76 -16.69 13.65
C MET A 1 -29.65 -15.66 13.47
N PHE A 2 -28.48 -16.08 13.00
CA PHE A 2 -27.37 -15.17 12.70
C PHE A 2 -27.52 -14.67 11.26
N GLY A 3 -27.66 -13.35 11.10
CA GLY A 3 -27.78 -12.70 9.80
C GLY A 3 -26.42 -12.63 9.11
N PHE A 4 -26.23 -13.39 8.04
CA PHE A 4 -25.13 -13.21 7.11
C PHE A 4 -25.34 -11.88 6.36
N GLY A 5 -24.71 -10.81 6.83
CA GLY A 5 -24.60 -9.56 6.10
C GLY A 5 -23.89 -9.82 4.77
N ARG A 6 -24.61 -9.72 3.65
CA ARG A 6 -24.03 -9.84 2.31
C ARG A 6 -22.99 -8.74 2.15
N LYS A 7 -21.70 -9.09 2.07
CA LYS A 7 -20.65 -8.16 1.64
C LYS A 7 -21.04 -7.66 0.24
N LYS A 8 -21.30 -6.36 0.10
CA LYS A 8 -21.68 -5.73 -1.17
C LYS A 8 -20.50 -5.89 -2.14
N LYS A 9 -20.70 -6.62 -3.24
CA LYS A 9 -19.69 -6.70 -4.31
C LYS A 9 -19.62 -5.33 -4.96
N VAL A 10 -18.52 -4.61 -4.75
CA VAL A 10 -18.26 -3.33 -5.40
C VAL A 10 -17.54 -3.62 -6.70
N ARG A 11 -18.05 -3.09 -7.82
CA ARG A 11 -17.35 -3.14 -9.11
C ARG A 11 -16.25 -2.08 -9.07
N ILE A 12 -15.00 -2.50 -9.26
CA ILE A 12 -13.87 -1.59 -9.40
C ILE A 12 -13.82 -1.17 -10.86
N GLU A 13 -14.11 0.10 -11.15
CA GLU A 13 -14.18 0.61 -12.52
C GLU A 13 -12.82 1.04 -13.06
N GLN A 14 -11.93 1.51 -12.18
CA GLN A 14 -10.57 1.94 -12.51
C GLN A 14 -9.63 1.49 -11.38
N PRO A 15 -8.96 0.33 -11.51
CA PRO A 15 -7.97 -0.08 -10.52
C PRO A 15 -6.79 0.88 -10.56
N LEU A 16 -6.31 1.31 -9.39
CA LEU A 16 -4.98 1.90 -9.27
C LEU A 16 -3.98 0.75 -9.46
N LEU A 17 -3.20 0.76 -10.53
CA LEU A 17 -2.20 -0.26 -10.82
C LEU A 17 -0.88 0.12 -10.13
N ILE A 18 -0.73 -0.23 -8.86
CA ILE A 18 0.16 0.51 -7.95
C ILE A 18 1.63 0.12 -8.09
N ALA A 19 1.96 -1.16 -8.01
CA ALA A 19 3.34 -1.56 -7.90
C ALA A 19 3.53 -3.04 -8.20
N MET A 20 4.68 -3.37 -8.79
CA MET A 20 5.16 -4.73 -8.92
C MET A 20 6.59 -4.78 -8.37
N ARG A 21 6.93 -5.85 -7.64
CA ARG A 21 8.35 -6.20 -7.51
C ARG A 21 8.76 -6.85 -8.82
N ASP A 22 9.87 -6.38 -9.39
CA ASP A 22 10.51 -7.12 -10.47
C ASP A 22 10.94 -8.52 -9.96
N GLN A 23 11.43 -9.40 -10.83
CA GLN A 23 11.66 -10.82 -10.55
C GLN A 23 12.57 -11.13 -9.34
N ASP A 24 13.22 -10.13 -8.74
CA ASP A 24 13.91 -10.23 -7.46
C ASP A 24 13.02 -9.77 -6.28
N PRO A 25 12.69 -10.64 -5.30
CA PRO A 25 11.91 -10.25 -4.12
C PRO A 25 12.58 -9.16 -3.27
N ASN A 26 13.89 -8.96 -3.39
CA ASN A 26 14.65 -7.88 -2.74
C ASN A 26 14.96 -6.70 -3.69
N GLY A 27 14.49 -6.77 -4.93
CA GLY A 27 14.68 -5.73 -5.93
C GLY A 27 13.79 -4.50 -5.66
N PRO A 28 14.06 -3.39 -6.37
CA PRO A 28 13.27 -2.18 -6.27
C PRO A 28 11.83 -2.43 -6.70
N MET A 29 10.94 -1.60 -6.16
CA MET A 29 9.52 -1.67 -6.49
C MET A 29 9.26 -0.82 -7.72
N VAL A 30 8.81 -1.44 -8.82
CA VAL A 30 8.38 -0.72 -10.02
C VAL A 30 6.96 -0.22 -9.80
N VAL A 31 6.81 1.10 -9.72
CA VAL A 31 5.52 1.75 -9.52
C VAL A 31 5.03 2.30 -10.85
N HIS A 32 3.78 1.97 -11.21
CA HIS A 32 3.08 2.61 -12.31
C HIS A 32 2.02 3.53 -11.73
N ILE A 33 2.01 4.78 -12.19
CA ILE A 33 1.06 5.78 -11.70
C ILE A 33 0.40 6.40 -12.92
N ASP A 34 -0.94 6.35 -12.93
CA ASP A 34 -1.76 7.20 -13.78
C ASP A 34 -1.96 8.54 -13.07
N PRO A 35 -1.39 9.65 -13.57
CA PRO A 35 -1.54 10.96 -12.93
C PRO A 35 -2.99 11.41 -12.78
N SER A 36 -3.91 10.93 -13.64
CA SER A 36 -5.34 11.26 -13.53
C SER A 36 -5.99 10.65 -12.28
N GLN A 37 -5.37 9.64 -11.69
CA GLN A 37 -5.79 9.03 -10.43
C GLN A 37 -5.15 9.71 -9.20
N LEU A 38 -4.18 10.60 -9.41
CA LEU A 38 -3.58 11.42 -8.37
C LEU A 38 -4.20 12.83 -8.40
N ALA A 39 -5.17 13.10 -7.53
CA ALA A 39 -5.78 14.43 -7.51
C ALA A 39 -4.90 15.49 -6.81
N SER A 40 -4.28 15.13 -5.68
CA SER A 40 -3.44 16.03 -4.88
C SER A 40 -2.47 15.27 -3.99
N ALA A 41 -1.46 15.98 -3.46
CA ALA A 41 -0.55 15.41 -2.46
C ALA A 41 -1.28 14.96 -1.19
N GLN A 42 -2.32 15.69 -0.77
CA GLN A 42 -3.13 15.33 0.41
C GLN A 42 -3.91 14.04 0.17
N GLU A 43 -4.57 13.91 -0.98
CA GLU A 43 -5.30 12.68 -1.33
C GLU A 43 -4.34 11.50 -1.50
N THR A 44 -3.18 11.72 -2.13
CA THR A 44 -2.14 10.69 -2.26
C THR A 44 -1.64 10.21 -0.89
N GLY A 45 -1.46 11.12 0.07
CA GLY A 45 -1.12 10.76 1.45
C GLY A 45 -2.19 9.89 2.13
N LEU A 46 -3.47 10.15 1.89
CA LEU A 46 -4.56 9.30 2.40
C LEU A 46 -4.55 7.91 1.77
N VAL A 47 -4.28 7.82 0.47
CA VAL A 47 -4.13 6.53 -0.24
C VAL A 47 -2.98 5.70 0.37
N LEU A 48 -1.82 6.32 0.62
CA LEU A 48 -0.70 5.65 1.29
C LEU A 48 -1.06 5.16 2.69
N ALA A 49 -1.81 5.96 3.46
CA ALA A 49 -2.29 5.56 4.78
C ALA A 49 -3.26 4.36 4.70
N ASP A 50 -4.12 4.29 3.67
CA ASP A 50 -5.00 3.15 3.47
C ASP A 50 -4.23 1.88 3.07
N PHE A 51 -3.17 1.97 2.26
CA PHE A 51 -2.28 0.84 2.02
C PHE A 51 -1.64 0.34 3.31
N ALA A 52 -1.11 1.25 4.13
CA ALA A 52 -0.53 0.86 5.41
C ALA A 52 -1.54 0.10 6.28
N LYS A 53 -2.80 0.55 6.37
CA LYS A 53 -3.86 -0.16 7.12
C LYS A 53 -4.12 -1.56 6.55
N HIS A 54 -4.19 -1.69 5.23
CA HIS A 54 -4.38 -2.99 4.58
C HIS A 54 -3.21 -3.94 4.85
N PHE A 55 -1.97 -3.46 4.76
CA PHE A 55 -0.79 -4.26 5.10
C PHE A 55 -0.74 -4.66 6.56
N SER A 56 -1.01 -3.73 7.48
CA SER A 56 -1.07 -4.01 8.91
C SER A 56 -2.08 -5.11 9.26
N ASN A 57 -3.28 -5.05 8.69
CA ASN A 57 -4.30 -6.06 8.88
C ASN A 57 -3.86 -7.42 8.31
N ALA A 58 -3.30 -7.43 7.09
CA ALA A 58 -2.82 -8.66 6.47
C ALA A 58 -1.68 -9.29 7.28
N LEU A 59 -0.68 -8.52 7.71
CA LEU A 59 0.45 -9.03 8.49
C LEU A 59 -0.02 -9.69 9.79
N ALA A 60 -1.00 -9.09 10.49
CA ALA A 60 -1.58 -9.69 11.68
C ALA A 60 -2.43 -10.94 11.36
N GLU A 61 -3.21 -10.93 10.27
CA GLU A 61 -4.03 -12.07 9.84
C GLU A 61 -3.19 -13.32 9.49
N TYR A 62 -1.97 -13.12 8.98
CA TYR A 62 -1.04 -14.19 8.64
C TYR A 62 0.02 -14.48 9.73
N ASP A 63 -0.20 -14.03 10.97
CA ASP A 63 0.71 -14.22 12.12
C ASP A 63 2.15 -13.70 11.88
N LEU A 64 2.30 -12.71 10.99
CA LEU A 64 3.58 -12.03 10.70
C LEU A 64 3.81 -10.81 11.60
N ALA A 65 2.79 -10.41 12.37
CA ALA A 65 2.87 -9.38 13.41
C ALA A 65 1.94 -9.73 14.58
N GLU A 66 2.30 -9.30 15.79
CA GLU A 66 1.52 -9.57 17.01
C GLU A 66 0.09 -8.98 16.97
N SER A 67 -0.06 -7.81 16.33
CA SER A 67 -1.35 -7.15 16.13
C SER A 67 -1.28 -6.17 14.95
N PRO A 68 -2.42 -5.71 14.40
CA PRO A 68 -2.43 -4.67 13.38
C PRO A 68 -1.75 -3.36 13.84
N GLU A 69 -1.91 -2.99 15.12
CA GLU A 69 -1.28 -1.79 15.69
C GLU A 69 0.24 -1.92 15.71
N LYS A 70 0.77 -3.10 16.08
CA LYS A 70 2.20 -3.37 16.06
C LYS A 70 2.78 -3.40 14.65
N ALA A 71 2.05 -3.97 13.70
CA ALA A 71 2.42 -3.90 12.29
C ALA A 71 2.46 -2.45 11.78
N MET A 72 1.44 -1.64 12.12
CA MET A 72 1.37 -0.22 11.73
C MET A 72 2.52 0.59 12.34
N GLU A 73 2.86 0.35 13.61
CA GLU A 73 3.99 0.99 14.29
C GLU A 73 5.32 0.72 13.54
N GLN A 74 5.56 -0.54 13.16
CA GLN A 74 6.75 -0.92 12.39
C GLN A 74 6.77 -0.36 10.97
N ILE A 75 5.64 -0.42 10.26
CA ILE A 75 5.51 0.16 8.91
C ILE A 75 5.84 1.64 8.95
N ARG A 76 5.24 2.39 9.88
CA ARG A 76 5.50 3.83 10.02
C ARG A 76 6.97 4.11 10.34
N LEU A 77 7.56 3.39 11.30
CA LEU A 77 8.95 3.58 11.68
C LEU A 77 9.90 3.43 10.48
N LEU A 78 9.74 2.37 9.69
CA LEU A 78 10.61 2.11 8.55
C LEU A 78 10.30 3.05 7.37
N PHE A 79 9.03 3.40 7.17
CA PHE A 79 8.62 4.33 6.13
C PHE A 79 9.19 5.73 6.37
N ASP A 80 9.03 6.27 7.58
CA ASP A 80 9.57 7.58 7.96
C ASP A 80 11.11 7.58 7.82
N ALA A 81 11.77 6.51 8.27
CA ALA A 81 13.23 6.38 8.15
C ALA A 81 13.74 6.33 6.69
N GLU A 82 13.04 5.61 5.81
CA GLU A 82 13.40 5.53 4.39
C GLU A 82 13.14 6.86 3.66
N LEU A 83 12.08 7.59 4.01
CA LEU A 83 11.84 8.93 3.44
C LEU A 83 12.87 9.96 3.90
N ASP A 84 13.29 9.90 5.16
CA ASP A 84 14.28 10.82 5.72
C ASP A 84 15.71 10.52 5.21
N ASN A 85 16.04 9.24 4.99
CA ASN A 85 17.33 8.80 4.49
C ASN A 85 17.20 7.62 3.49
N PRO A 86 16.92 7.92 2.21
CA PRO A 86 16.69 6.90 1.19
C PRO A 86 17.88 5.96 0.98
N THR A 87 17.60 4.66 0.89
CA THR A 87 18.58 3.62 0.61
C THR A 87 18.70 3.30 -0.87
N GLN A 88 17.66 3.61 -1.66
CA GLN A 88 17.58 3.40 -3.10
C GLN A 88 16.85 4.57 -3.78
N ASP A 89 17.15 4.81 -5.05
CA ASP A 89 16.38 5.74 -5.86
C ASP A 89 15.02 5.14 -6.23
N ALA A 90 14.02 6.00 -6.44
CA ALA A 90 12.71 5.56 -6.91
C ALA A 90 12.79 5.14 -8.39
N GLU A 91 12.54 3.86 -8.67
CA GLU A 91 12.50 3.30 -10.02
C GLU A 91 11.04 3.09 -10.47
N GLY A 92 10.69 3.56 -11.68
CA GLY A 92 9.33 3.45 -12.20
C GLY A 92 9.08 4.28 -13.45
N GLY A 93 7.86 4.20 -13.98
CA GLY A 93 7.45 4.90 -15.20
C GLY A 93 6.06 5.51 -15.07
N LEU A 94 5.88 6.70 -15.63
CA LEU A 94 4.56 7.32 -15.79
C LEU A 94 3.88 6.70 -17.01
N VAL A 95 2.62 6.27 -16.85
CA VAL A 95 1.80 5.89 -18.00
C VAL A 95 1.45 7.18 -18.76
N GLN A 96 1.85 7.26 -20.03
CA GLN A 96 1.46 8.33 -20.95
C GLN A 96 0.28 7.88 -21.80
#